data_AF-A0A357HEB5-F1
#
_entry.id   AF-A0A357HEB5-F1
#
_cell.length_a   1.000
_cell.length_b   1.000
_cell.length_c   1.000
_cell.angle_alpha   90.00
_cell.angle_beta   90.00
_cell.angle_gamma   90.00
#
_symmetry.space_group_name_H-M   'P 1'
#
loop_
_entity.id
_entity.type
_entity.pdbx_description
1 polymer ?
#
loop_
_entity_poly.entity_id
_entity_poly.type
_entity_poly.pdbx_seq_one_letter_code
_entity_poly.pdbx_strand_id
1 'polypeptide(L)'
;MAENNSEEKKQVSTTGSDKTGKAVPTKRAVQMIDEMKSPTKPLPLAKKNWSWPSFIVVLGYIIGVAVGSMQKYSVGGDTGTRILFLIAIFFLGSLGGVLVYNLGKWIGARISGYQLSYICISGLCWDRSRADKRVYFDGSQFLELHSRFTPKDENIDRDPAVMLILGYVVWAILFVVVLSLGLTVVSTSNSGLKWGMVFGSALSASYVLYQICPFRQDYPSDMFAFISTREKENREAFNIYYYNRGREFSDVEMLVPNFSSFDSYWKAKTLIYV
;
A
#
# COMPACT_ATOMS: atom_id res chain seq x y z
N MET A 1 31.64 -21.34 59.50
CA MET A 1 30.63 -22.10 58.73
C MET A 1 29.47 -21.14 58.55
N ALA A 2 29.45 -20.43 57.42
CA ALA A 2 28.68 -20.75 56.21
C ALA A 2 27.20 -20.35 56.41
N GLU A 3 26.79 -19.22 55.80
CA GLU A 3 25.86 -19.14 54.64
C GLU A 3 24.39 -18.96 55.13
N ASN A 4 23.48 -18.21 54.50
CA ASN A 4 23.47 -17.49 53.23
C ASN A 4 22.30 -16.49 53.20
N ASN A 5 22.50 -15.42 52.43
CA ASN A 5 21.58 -14.70 51.54
C ASN A 5 20.29 -14.01 52.05
N SER A 6 20.33 -12.68 51.91
CA SER A 6 19.20 -11.84 51.48
C SER A 6 19.70 -10.64 50.65
N GLU A 7 19.16 -10.52 49.43
CA GLU A 7 18.77 -9.26 48.76
C GLU A 7 19.81 -8.35 48.05
N GLU A 8 19.87 -8.52 46.73
CA GLU A 8 19.49 -7.54 45.69
C GLU A 8 19.50 -6.02 46.05
N LYS A 9 20.42 -5.23 45.46
CA LYS A 9 20.15 -4.18 44.44
C LYS A 9 21.20 -3.04 44.40
N LYS A 10 21.52 -2.66 43.15
CA LYS A 10 22.04 -1.37 42.65
C LYS A 10 23.45 -0.96 43.09
N GLN A 11 24.34 -0.77 42.11
CA GLN A 11 24.77 0.57 41.69
C GLN A 11 25.72 0.53 40.47
N VAL A 12 25.33 1.31 39.45
CA VAL A 12 26.17 2.21 38.63
C VAL A 12 27.31 1.57 37.82
N SER A 13 27.07 1.36 36.52
CA SER A 13 28.17 1.40 35.55
C SER A 13 28.40 2.86 35.15
N THR A 14 29.58 3.35 35.51
CA THR A 14 30.08 4.71 35.39
C THR A 14 30.29 5.12 33.94
N THR A 15 29.71 6.25 33.55
CA THR A 15 30.03 7.06 32.39
C THR A 15 31.44 7.63 32.54
N GLY A 16 32.38 7.18 31.70
CA GLY A 16 33.71 7.80 31.60
C GLY A 16 33.63 9.10 30.81
N SER A 17 33.90 10.23 31.47
CA SER A 17 34.06 11.55 30.86
C SER A 17 35.54 11.80 30.58
N ASP A 18 35.89 12.04 29.31
CA ASP A 18 37.21 12.52 28.93
C ASP A 18 37.28 14.06 29.03
N LYS A 19 38.48 14.60 29.28
CA LYS A 19 38.74 15.96 29.82
C LYS A 19 38.48 17.15 28.87
N THR A 20 37.57 17.04 27.90
CA THR A 20 37.25 18.13 26.96
C THR A 20 35.76 18.41 26.76
N GLY A 21 34.88 17.90 27.64
CA GLY A 21 33.47 18.33 27.69
C GLY A 21 32.63 18.06 26.44
N LYS A 22 33.16 17.33 25.45
CA LYS A 22 32.38 16.81 24.33
C LYS A 22 31.90 15.42 24.70
N ALA A 23 30.57 15.23 24.67
CA ALA A 23 29.96 13.92 24.85
C ALA A 23 30.63 12.92 23.90
N VAL A 24 31.32 11.93 24.45
CA VAL A 24 31.92 10.86 23.67
C VAL A 24 30.76 10.13 22.98
N PRO A 25 30.69 10.11 21.65
CA PRO A 25 29.63 9.38 20.96
C PRO A 25 29.71 7.93 21.43
N THR A 26 28.59 7.39 21.90
CA THR A 26 28.49 5.99 22.30
C THR A 26 29.07 5.11 21.19
N LYS A 27 29.78 4.03 21.54
CA LYS A 27 30.41 3.12 20.55
C LYS A 27 29.46 2.73 19.40
N ARG A 28 28.17 2.67 19.69
CA ARG A 28 27.08 2.44 18.73
C ARG A 28 26.87 3.61 17.74
N ALA A 29 26.92 4.87 18.18
CA ALA A 29 26.81 6.03 17.31
C ALA A 29 27.99 6.15 16.32
N VAL A 30 29.18 5.72 16.74
CA VAL A 30 30.36 5.63 15.85
C VAL A 30 30.18 4.51 14.82
N GLN A 31 29.73 3.32 15.24
CA GLN A 31 29.39 2.22 14.32
C GLN A 31 28.33 2.61 13.28
N MET A 32 27.33 3.41 13.68
CA MET A 32 26.30 3.90 12.77
C MET A 32 26.84 4.85 11.68
N ILE A 33 27.84 5.68 12.00
CA ILE A 33 28.49 6.57 11.02
C ILE A 33 29.32 5.75 10.02
N ASP A 34 29.99 4.69 10.48
CA ASP A 34 30.78 3.82 9.63
C ASP A 34 29.91 2.93 8.73
N GLU A 35 28.76 2.44 9.23
CA GLU A 35 27.76 1.73 8.41
C GLU A 35 27.17 2.63 7.32
N MET A 36 26.89 3.91 7.63
CA MET A 36 26.40 4.90 6.65
C MET A 36 27.41 5.21 5.53
N LYS A 37 28.72 5.07 5.80
CA LYS A 37 29.80 5.28 4.82
C LYS A 37 30.12 4.03 4.02
N SER A 38 29.62 2.86 4.42
CA SER A 38 29.86 1.61 3.71
C SER A 38 29.08 1.57 2.38
N PRO A 39 29.66 1.02 1.29
CA PRO A 39 28.96 0.92 0.02
C PRO A 39 27.68 0.11 0.20
N THR A 40 26.55 0.68 -0.25
CA THR A 40 25.23 0.06 -0.15
C THR A 40 25.27 -1.33 -0.75
N LYS A 41 25.04 -2.37 0.08
CA LYS A 41 24.94 -3.75 -0.39
C LYS A 41 23.94 -3.81 -1.55
N PRO A 42 24.23 -4.53 -2.65
CA PRO A 42 23.29 -4.67 -3.75
C PRO A 42 21.98 -5.26 -3.21
N LEU A 43 20.87 -4.57 -3.49
CA LEU A 43 19.56 -5.05 -3.08
C LEU A 43 19.27 -6.40 -3.77
N PRO A 44 18.79 -7.41 -3.04
CA PRO A 44 18.31 -8.65 -3.66
C PRO A 44 17.20 -8.32 -4.66
N LEU A 45 17.06 -9.12 -5.72
CA LEU A 45 16.12 -8.88 -6.82
C LEU A 45 14.67 -8.62 -6.35
N ALA A 46 14.24 -9.29 -5.28
CA ALA A 46 12.93 -9.11 -4.65
C ALA A 46 12.71 -7.70 -4.03
N LYS A 47 13.78 -6.94 -3.77
CA LYS A 47 13.76 -5.59 -3.20
C LYS A 47 14.06 -4.48 -4.22
N LYS A 48 14.33 -4.83 -5.48
CA LYS A 48 14.44 -3.85 -6.58
C LYS A 48 13.04 -3.33 -6.95
N ASN A 49 12.98 -2.18 -7.60
CA ASN A 49 11.72 -1.63 -8.11
C ASN A 49 11.28 -2.41 -9.36
N TRP A 50 10.08 -2.98 -9.32
CA TRP A 50 9.46 -3.75 -10.41
C TRP A 50 8.34 -2.98 -11.13
N SER A 51 8.21 -1.67 -10.92
CA SER A 51 7.16 -0.86 -11.53
C SER A 51 7.13 -0.96 -13.07
N TRP A 52 8.28 -0.85 -13.73
CA TRP A 52 8.39 -0.97 -15.19
C TRP A 52 7.98 -2.35 -15.75
N PRO A 53 8.53 -3.48 -15.25
CA PRO A 53 8.03 -4.80 -15.63
C PRO A 53 6.54 -4.99 -15.38
N SER A 54 6.03 -4.58 -14.21
CA SER A 54 4.61 -4.66 -13.87
C SER A 54 3.76 -3.84 -14.85
N PHE A 55 4.21 -2.63 -15.20
CA PHE A 55 3.55 -1.77 -16.18
C PHE A 55 3.44 -2.43 -17.55
N ILE A 56 4.51 -3.06 -18.06
CA ILE A 56 4.50 -3.75 -19.35
C ILE A 56 3.50 -4.92 -19.35
N VAL A 57 3.47 -5.70 -18.28
CA VAL A 57 2.52 -6.83 -18.15
C VAL A 57 1.08 -6.33 -18.12
N VAL A 58 0.80 -5.30 -17.31
CA VAL A 58 -0.55 -4.70 -17.22
C VAL A 58 -0.97 -4.07 -18.55
N LEU A 59 -0.05 -3.39 -19.26
CA LEU A 59 -0.31 -2.80 -20.56
C LEU A 59 -0.65 -3.87 -21.60
N GLY A 60 0.13 -4.95 -21.67
CA GLY A 60 -0.15 -6.09 -22.56
C GLY A 60 -1.49 -6.73 -22.26
N TYR A 61 -1.86 -6.85 -20.97
CA TYR A 61 -3.17 -7.35 -20.55
C TYR A 61 -4.31 -6.43 -21.03
N ILE A 62 -4.21 -5.11 -20.79
CA ILE A 62 -5.22 -4.14 -21.22
C ILE A 62 -5.39 -4.15 -22.75
N ILE A 63 -4.29 -4.19 -23.50
CA ILE A 63 -4.33 -4.28 -24.97
C ILE A 63 -5.02 -5.59 -25.40
N GLY A 64 -4.70 -6.72 -24.78
CA GLY A 64 -5.35 -8.00 -25.06
C GLY A 64 -6.86 -7.97 -24.83
N VAL A 65 -7.30 -7.36 -23.72
CA VAL A 65 -8.72 -7.16 -23.43
C VAL A 65 -9.37 -6.23 -24.47
N ALA A 66 -8.72 -5.14 -24.85
CA ALA A 66 -9.21 -4.22 -25.87
C ALA A 66 -9.38 -4.91 -27.23
N VAL A 67 -8.38 -5.65 -27.71
CA VAL A 67 -8.45 -6.40 -28.98
C VAL A 67 -9.54 -7.47 -28.93
N GLY A 68 -9.63 -8.23 -27.83
CA GLY A 68 -10.70 -9.22 -27.65
C GLY A 68 -12.09 -8.59 -27.66
N SER A 69 -12.24 -7.41 -27.04
CA SER A 69 -13.49 -6.65 -27.02
C SER A 69 -13.87 -6.14 -28.39
N MET A 70 -12.90 -5.63 -29.16
CA MET A 70 -13.10 -5.24 -30.55
C MET A 70 -13.57 -6.46 -31.35
N GLN A 71 -12.91 -7.61 -31.30
CA GLN A 71 -13.33 -8.79 -32.09
C GLN A 71 -14.73 -9.30 -31.73
N LYS A 72 -15.13 -9.30 -30.46
CA LYS A 72 -16.42 -9.84 -30.02
C LYS A 72 -17.59 -8.85 -30.14
N TYR A 73 -17.34 -7.56 -29.96
CA TYR A 73 -18.37 -6.51 -30.04
C TYR A 73 -18.44 -5.84 -31.43
N SER A 74 -17.40 -5.96 -32.28
CA SER A 74 -17.36 -5.34 -33.62
C SER A 74 -18.22 -5.99 -34.70
N VAL A 75 -18.97 -7.05 -34.40
CA VAL A 75 -19.73 -7.78 -35.44
C VAL A 75 -21.02 -7.04 -35.87
N GLY A 76 -21.33 -5.84 -35.35
CA GLY A 76 -22.55 -5.13 -35.78
C GLY A 76 -22.71 -3.62 -35.54
N GLY A 77 -21.70 -2.89 -35.03
CA GLY A 77 -21.80 -1.44 -34.77
C GLY A 77 -20.93 -0.56 -35.67
N ASP A 78 -21.31 0.70 -35.87
CA ASP A 78 -20.48 1.73 -36.51
C ASP A 78 -19.23 2.08 -35.66
N THR A 79 -18.26 2.78 -36.25
CA THR A 79 -17.00 3.15 -35.58
C THR A 79 -17.21 3.97 -34.30
N GLY A 80 -18.18 4.88 -34.27
CA GLY A 80 -18.47 5.72 -33.12
C GLY A 80 -18.97 4.92 -31.93
N THR A 81 -19.93 4.02 -32.18
CA THR A 81 -20.47 3.12 -31.14
C THR A 81 -19.37 2.23 -30.52
N ARG A 82 -18.42 1.76 -31.33
CA ARG A 82 -17.28 0.96 -30.85
C ARG A 82 -16.35 1.77 -29.94
N ILE A 83 -16.03 3.00 -30.32
CA ILE A 83 -15.19 3.90 -29.52
C ILE A 83 -15.88 4.20 -28.19
N LEU A 84 -17.17 4.54 -28.21
CA LEU A 84 -17.95 4.78 -26.99
C LEU A 84 -18.01 3.56 -26.08
N PHE A 85 -18.17 2.36 -26.64
CA PHE A 85 -18.12 1.12 -25.87
C PHE A 85 -16.76 0.92 -25.18
N LEU A 86 -15.65 1.13 -25.89
CA LEU A 86 -14.30 1.01 -25.33
C LEU A 86 -14.04 2.01 -24.21
N ILE A 87 -14.46 3.27 -24.40
CA ILE A 87 -14.38 4.32 -23.39
C ILE A 87 -15.24 3.91 -22.16
N ALA A 88 -16.45 3.43 -22.38
CA ALA A 88 -17.35 3.02 -21.31
C ALA A 88 -16.77 1.86 -20.49
N ILE A 89 -16.26 0.79 -21.12
CA ILE A 89 -15.64 -0.32 -20.38
C ILE A 89 -14.35 0.11 -19.67
N PHE A 90 -13.58 1.03 -20.26
CA PHE A 90 -12.39 1.57 -19.63
C PHE A 90 -12.76 2.31 -18.35
N PHE A 91 -13.64 3.31 -18.42
CA PHE A 91 -14.02 4.08 -17.24
C PHE A 91 -14.83 3.25 -16.24
N LEU A 92 -15.93 2.62 -16.66
CA LEU A 92 -16.81 1.90 -15.74
C LEU A 92 -16.17 0.63 -15.17
N GLY A 93 -15.42 -0.11 -16.00
CA GLY A 93 -14.74 -1.33 -15.58
C GLY A 93 -13.55 -1.04 -14.67
N SER A 94 -12.62 -0.17 -15.10
CA SER A 94 -11.43 0.13 -14.29
C SER A 94 -11.78 0.93 -13.03
N LEU A 95 -12.50 2.05 -13.16
CA LEU A 95 -12.83 2.90 -12.00
C LEU A 95 -13.76 2.16 -11.04
N GLY A 96 -14.76 1.45 -11.55
CA GLY A 96 -15.65 0.62 -10.73
C GLY A 96 -14.87 -0.45 -9.94
N GLY A 97 -13.95 -1.14 -10.59
CA GLY A 97 -13.04 -2.10 -9.96
C GLY A 97 -12.20 -1.51 -8.83
N VAL A 98 -11.55 -0.38 -9.11
CA VAL A 98 -10.70 0.32 -8.14
C VAL A 98 -11.52 0.79 -6.94
N LEU A 99 -12.72 1.32 -7.17
CA LEU A 99 -13.62 1.77 -6.10
C LEU A 99 -14.07 0.59 -5.22
N VAL A 100 -14.46 -0.53 -5.82
CA VAL A 100 -14.88 -1.74 -5.09
C VAL A 100 -13.73 -2.31 -4.26
N TYR A 101 -12.53 -2.37 -4.83
CA TYR A 101 -11.33 -2.81 -4.12
C TYR A 101 -11.04 -1.92 -2.90
N ASN A 102 -11.04 -0.59 -3.10
CA ASN A 102 -10.79 0.36 -2.02
C ASN A 102 -11.92 0.36 -0.97
N LEU A 103 -13.17 0.10 -1.37
CA LEU A 103 -14.29 -0.08 -0.45
C LEU A 103 -14.05 -1.30 0.45
N GLY A 104 -13.61 -2.43 -0.11
CA GLY A 104 -13.24 -3.61 0.66
C GLY A 104 -12.12 -3.33 1.66
N LYS A 105 -11.09 -2.58 1.24
CA LYS A 105 -10.03 -2.13 2.15
C LYS A 105 -10.54 -1.21 3.25
N TRP A 106 -11.44 -0.29 2.94
CA TRP A 106 -12.02 0.62 3.92
C TRP A 106 -12.85 -0.12 4.98
N ILE A 107 -13.61 -1.12 4.58
CA ILE A 107 -14.31 -2.03 5.52
C ILE A 107 -13.28 -2.77 6.38
N GLY A 108 -12.23 -3.32 5.77
CA GLY A 108 -11.19 -4.07 6.47
C GLY A 108 -10.37 -3.20 7.43
N ALA A 109 -10.14 -1.94 7.07
CA ALA A 109 -9.49 -0.95 7.91
C ALA A 109 -10.29 -0.71 9.19
N ARG A 110 -11.62 -0.53 9.09
CA ARG A 110 -12.47 -0.35 10.27
C ARG A 110 -12.44 -1.55 11.21
N ILE A 111 -12.44 -2.77 10.67
CA ILE A 111 -12.36 -4.01 11.46
C ILE A 111 -11.00 -4.13 12.17
N SER A 112 -9.92 -3.76 11.50
CA SER A 112 -8.55 -3.84 12.03
C SER A 112 -8.14 -2.64 12.89
N GLY A 113 -9.01 -1.63 13.08
CA GLY A 113 -8.73 -0.44 13.90
C GLY A 113 -7.94 0.66 13.20
N TYR A 114 -7.95 0.66 11.87
CA TYR A 114 -7.38 1.72 11.03
C TYR A 114 -8.48 2.67 10.55
N GLN A 115 -8.07 3.88 10.20
CA GLN A 115 -8.91 4.91 9.62
C GLN A 115 -8.33 5.44 8.32
N LEU A 116 -9.20 5.89 7.42
CA LEU A 116 -8.76 6.59 6.21
C LEU A 116 -8.20 7.96 6.62
N SER A 117 -6.92 8.17 6.32
CA SER A 117 -6.21 9.42 6.60
C SER A 117 -6.10 10.30 5.36
N TYR A 118 -5.94 9.68 4.20
CA TYR A 118 -5.70 10.35 2.94
C TYR A 118 -6.29 9.54 1.80
N ILE A 119 -6.87 10.22 0.82
CA ILE A 119 -7.27 9.62 -0.45
C ILE A 119 -7.00 10.63 -1.56
N CYS A 120 -6.39 10.20 -2.65
CA CYS A 120 -6.30 11.01 -3.85
C CYS A 120 -6.87 10.26 -5.04
N ILE A 121 -7.69 10.96 -5.81
CA ILE A 121 -8.33 10.46 -7.02
C ILE A 121 -8.06 11.47 -8.12
N SER A 122 -7.22 11.09 -9.07
CA SER A 122 -6.88 11.90 -10.25
C SER A 122 -6.44 13.32 -9.90
N GLY A 123 -5.52 13.44 -8.95
CA GLY A 123 -4.98 14.71 -8.46
C GLY A 123 -5.88 15.45 -7.49
N LEU A 124 -7.15 15.08 -7.31
CA LEU A 124 -8.00 15.61 -6.24
C LEU A 124 -7.75 14.83 -4.96
N CYS A 125 -7.01 15.43 -4.04
CA CYS A 125 -6.56 14.79 -2.82
C CYS A 125 -7.33 15.32 -1.61
N TRP A 126 -7.72 14.42 -0.73
CA TRP A 126 -8.24 14.70 0.60
C TRP A 126 -7.28 14.17 1.65
N ASP A 127 -6.91 14.99 2.61
CA ASP A 127 -6.00 14.67 3.71
C ASP A 127 -6.58 15.17 5.04
N ARG A 128 -6.81 14.23 5.95
CA ARG A 128 -7.35 14.53 7.28
C ARG A 128 -6.36 15.23 8.19
N SER A 129 -5.06 15.07 7.95
CA SER A 129 -4.00 15.63 8.80
C SER A 129 -3.88 17.15 8.65
N ARG A 130 -4.35 17.72 7.54
CA ARG A 130 -4.32 19.18 7.29
C ARG A 130 -5.45 19.88 8.04
N ALA A 131 -5.11 20.87 8.87
CA ALA A 131 -6.09 21.66 9.62
C ALA A 131 -6.97 22.55 8.70
N ASP A 132 -6.34 23.34 7.82
CA ASP A 132 -7.05 24.40 7.08
C ASP A 132 -7.41 24.04 5.63
N LYS A 133 -6.72 23.06 5.02
CA LYS A 133 -6.97 22.63 3.63
C LYS A 133 -6.96 21.12 3.51
N ARG A 134 -8.05 20.51 3.97
CA ARG A 134 -8.26 19.07 3.86
C ARG A 134 -8.43 18.59 2.43
N VAL A 135 -8.85 19.44 1.50
CA VAL A 135 -8.95 19.11 0.07
C VAL A 135 -7.98 20.01 -0.71
N TYR A 136 -7.18 19.41 -1.58
CA TYR A 136 -6.27 20.13 -2.45
C TYR A 136 -6.11 19.39 -3.79
N PHE A 137 -5.66 20.13 -4.80
CA PHE A 137 -5.33 19.57 -6.10
C PHE A 137 -3.82 19.46 -6.26
N ASP A 138 -3.35 18.27 -6.63
CA ASP A 138 -1.97 18.00 -7.00
C ASP A 138 -1.93 17.44 -8.42
N GLY A 139 -1.51 18.28 -9.37
CA GLY A 139 -1.42 17.90 -10.78
C GLY A 139 -0.40 16.79 -11.06
N SER A 140 0.57 16.56 -10.17
CA SER A 140 1.52 15.46 -10.32
C SER A 140 0.86 14.08 -10.13
N GLN A 141 -0.25 14.03 -9.41
CA GLN A 141 -1.00 12.81 -9.08
C GLN A 141 -2.24 12.61 -9.98
N PHE A 142 -2.30 13.27 -11.12
CA PHE A 142 -3.49 13.25 -12.00
C PHE A 142 -3.86 11.85 -12.52
N LEU A 143 -2.88 10.96 -12.70
CA LEU A 143 -3.10 9.59 -13.15
C LEU A 143 -3.18 8.59 -11.99
N GLU A 144 -3.18 9.08 -10.75
CA GLU A 144 -3.09 8.23 -9.56
C GLU A 144 -4.43 8.10 -8.84
N LEU A 145 -4.68 6.89 -8.33
CA LEU A 145 -5.66 6.65 -7.29
C LEU A 145 -4.97 5.88 -6.17
N HIS A 146 -4.81 6.53 -5.02
CA HIS A 146 -4.22 5.89 -3.85
C HIS A 146 -4.88 6.37 -2.56
N SER A 147 -5.04 5.44 -1.63
CA SER A 147 -5.63 5.66 -0.32
C SER A 147 -4.62 5.30 0.77
N ARG A 148 -4.52 6.12 1.81
CA ARG A 148 -3.67 5.86 2.97
C ARG A 148 -4.53 5.61 4.20
N PHE A 149 -4.27 4.48 4.85
CA PHE A 149 -4.90 4.11 6.10
C PHE A 149 -3.88 4.21 7.24
N THR A 150 -4.31 4.71 8.39
CA THR A 150 -3.45 4.90 9.55
C THR A 150 -4.14 4.30 10.78
N PRO A 151 -3.38 3.79 11.76
CA PRO A 151 -3.96 3.37 13.03
C PRO A 151 -4.79 4.50 13.67
N LYS A 152 -5.97 4.17 14.20
CA LYS A 152 -6.84 5.15 14.86
C LYS A 152 -6.24 5.60 16.20
N ASP A 153 -5.66 4.66 16.93
CA ASP A 153 -5.09 4.82 18.25
C ASP A 153 -3.57 4.60 18.20
N GLU A 154 -2.86 4.93 19.28
CA GLU A 154 -1.42 4.68 19.45
C GLU A 154 -1.06 3.19 19.59
N ASN A 155 -2.02 2.28 19.41
CA ASN A 155 -1.79 0.86 19.54
C ASN A 155 -0.91 0.34 18.38
N ILE A 156 0.36 0.12 18.68
CA ILE A 156 1.40 -0.32 17.75
C ILE A 156 1.26 -1.82 17.38
N ASP A 157 0.49 -2.60 18.13
CA ASP A 157 0.28 -4.04 17.90
C ASP A 157 -0.84 -4.36 16.88
N ARG A 158 -1.52 -3.33 16.33
CA ARG A 158 -2.62 -3.49 15.35
C ARG A 158 -2.17 -4.27 14.12
N ASP A 159 -2.95 -5.28 13.72
CA ASP A 159 -2.65 -6.09 12.53
C ASP A 159 -3.28 -5.51 11.26
N PRO A 160 -2.49 -5.03 10.27
CA PRO A 160 -3.02 -4.53 9.01
C PRO A 160 -3.50 -5.64 8.06
N ALA A 161 -3.26 -6.92 8.36
CA ALA A 161 -3.56 -8.04 7.47
C ALA A 161 -5.00 -8.03 6.92
N VAL A 162 -5.99 -7.82 7.80
CA VAL A 162 -7.40 -7.79 7.40
C VAL A 162 -7.68 -6.64 6.43
N MET A 163 -7.12 -5.45 6.69
CA MET A 163 -7.26 -4.30 5.78
C MET A 163 -6.65 -4.58 4.40
N LEU A 164 -5.46 -5.20 4.37
CA LEU A 164 -4.73 -5.48 3.14
C LEU A 164 -5.39 -6.59 2.31
N ILE A 165 -5.99 -7.60 2.95
CA ILE A 165 -6.62 -8.73 2.26
C ILE A 165 -8.06 -8.43 1.83
N LEU A 166 -8.84 -7.71 2.63
CA LEU A 166 -10.29 -7.61 2.39
C LEU A 166 -10.65 -6.88 1.09
N GLY A 167 -9.77 -6.00 0.59
CA GLY A 167 -9.89 -5.42 -0.75
C GLY A 167 -9.94 -6.48 -1.86
N TYR A 168 -9.04 -7.46 -1.80
CA TYR A 168 -9.01 -8.59 -2.75
C TYR A 168 -10.27 -9.44 -2.65
N VAL A 169 -10.71 -9.75 -1.42
CA VAL A 169 -11.86 -10.62 -1.19
C VAL A 169 -13.14 -9.99 -1.74
N VAL A 170 -13.40 -8.73 -1.39
CA VAL A 170 -14.60 -8.01 -1.86
C VAL A 170 -14.58 -7.85 -3.37
N TRP A 171 -13.44 -7.48 -3.96
CA TRP A 171 -13.31 -7.39 -5.40
C TRP A 171 -13.52 -8.75 -6.07
N ALA A 172 -12.91 -9.84 -5.57
CA ALA A 172 -13.00 -11.17 -6.16
C ALA A 172 -14.44 -11.70 -6.16
N ILE A 173 -15.18 -11.50 -5.06
CA ILE A 173 -16.60 -11.87 -4.97
C ILE A 173 -17.39 -11.14 -6.06
N LEU A 174 -17.23 -9.81 -6.15
CA LEU A 174 -17.96 -9.02 -7.13
C LEU A 174 -17.55 -9.36 -8.57
N PHE A 175 -16.26 -9.57 -8.82
CA PHE A 175 -15.72 -9.99 -10.11
C PHE A 175 -16.39 -11.30 -10.57
N VAL A 176 -16.44 -12.31 -9.72
CA VAL A 176 -17.08 -13.59 -10.04
C VAL A 176 -18.58 -13.41 -10.32
N VAL A 177 -19.28 -12.61 -9.52
CA VAL A 177 -20.71 -12.35 -9.72
C VAL A 177 -20.97 -11.64 -11.06
N VAL A 178 -20.28 -10.53 -11.33
CA VAL A 178 -20.49 -9.73 -12.56
C VAL A 178 -20.07 -10.52 -13.80
N LEU A 179 -18.94 -11.23 -13.75
CA LEU A 179 -18.49 -12.08 -14.86
C LEU A 179 -19.49 -13.21 -15.12
N SER A 180 -19.99 -13.88 -14.08
CA SER A 180 -20.99 -14.95 -14.22
C SER A 180 -22.28 -14.42 -14.82
N LEU A 181 -22.79 -13.28 -14.33
CA LEU A 181 -23.98 -12.63 -14.90
C LEU A 181 -23.79 -12.32 -16.39
N GLY A 182 -22.65 -11.72 -16.77
CA GLY A 182 -22.36 -11.41 -18.16
C GLY A 182 -22.26 -12.65 -19.06
N LEU A 183 -21.66 -13.74 -18.56
CA LEU A 183 -21.49 -14.97 -19.34
C LEU A 183 -22.80 -15.77 -19.48
N THR A 184 -23.53 -15.97 -18.38
CA THR A 184 -24.62 -16.96 -18.30
C THR A 184 -26.02 -16.37 -18.26
N VAL A 185 -26.22 -15.20 -17.64
CA VAL A 185 -27.55 -14.64 -17.38
C VAL A 185 -27.96 -13.61 -18.45
N VAL A 186 -27.04 -12.73 -18.85
CA VAL A 186 -27.35 -11.67 -19.81
C VAL A 186 -27.46 -12.26 -21.22
N SER A 187 -28.65 -12.06 -21.81
CA SER A 187 -29.00 -12.47 -23.17
C SER A 187 -28.07 -11.87 -24.23
N THR A 188 -27.85 -12.62 -25.30
CA THR A 188 -27.12 -12.15 -26.50
C THR A 188 -27.83 -11.00 -27.20
N SER A 189 -29.15 -10.87 -27.05
CA SER A 189 -29.92 -9.73 -27.57
C SER A 189 -29.51 -8.39 -26.94
N ASN A 190 -28.92 -8.40 -25.73
CA ASN A 190 -28.33 -7.24 -25.09
C ASN A 190 -26.80 -7.35 -25.07
N SER A 191 -26.20 -7.47 -26.26
CA SER A 191 -24.77 -7.71 -26.46
C SER A 191 -23.88 -6.64 -25.83
N GLY A 192 -24.32 -5.38 -25.83
CA GLY A 192 -23.60 -4.26 -25.19
C GLY A 192 -23.46 -4.45 -23.70
N LEU A 193 -24.57 -4.73 -23.00
CA LEU A 193 -24.51 -5.01 -21.56
C LEU A 193 -23.71 -6.28 -21.26
N LYS A 194 -23.96 -7.36 -22.02
CA LYS A 194 -23.28 -8.66 -21.86
C LYS A 194 -21.76 -8.50 -21.93
N TRP A 195 -21.26 -7.97 -23.04
CA TRP A 195 -19.83 -7.81 -23.27
C TRP A 195 -19.23 -6.67 -22.45
N GLY A 196 -20.02 -5.65 -22.11
CA GLY A 196 -19.63 -4.59 -21.18
C GLY A 196 -19.33 -5.15 -19.79
N MET A 197 -20.16 -6.05 -19.27
CA MET A 197 -19.90 -6.73 -17.99
C MET A 197 -18.66 -7.63 -18.06
N VAL A 198 -18.52 -8.43 -19.13
CA VAL A 198 -17.38 -9.35 -19.30
C VAL A 198 -16.06 -8.58 -19.41
N PHE A 199 -15.96 -7.64 -20.36
CA PHE A 199 -14.72 -6.90 -20.60
C PHE A 199 -14.46 -5.84 -19.53
N GLY A 200 -15.50 -5.23 -18.95
CA GLY A 200 -15.38 -4.34 -17.80
C GLY A 200 -14.84 -5.07 -16.57
N SER A 201 -15.33 -6.29 -16.28
CA SER A 201 -14.79 -7.13 -15.20
C SER A 201 -13.33 -7.51 -15.48
N ALA A 202 -13.01 -7.93 -16.70
CA ALA A 202 -11.63 -8.21 -17.10
C ALA A 202 -10.72 -6.99 -16.90
N LEU A 203 -11.10 -5.81 -17.41
CA LEU A 203 -10.33 -4.58 -17.20
C LEU A 203 -10.14 -4.24 -15.72
N SER A 204 -11.14 -4.47 -14.89
CA SER A 204 -11.04 -4.26 -13.44
C SER A 204 -9.92 -5.08 -12.77
N ALA A 205 -9.59 -6.25 -13.33
CA ALA A 205 -8.54 -7.13 -12.81
C ALA A 205 -7.13 -6.54 -12.97
N SER A 206 -6.93 -5.61 -13.90
CA SER A 206 -5.61 -4.97 -14.12
C SER A 206 -5.07 -4.30 -12.85
N TYR A 207 -5.93 -3.59 -12.11
CA TYR A 207 -5.55 -2.94 -10.86
C TYR A 207 -5.22 -3.96 -9.75
N VAL A 208 -6.00 -5.04 -9.65
CA VAL A 208 -5.75 -6.08 -8.64
C VAL A 208 -4.50 -6.89 -8.97
N LEU A 209 -4.23 -7.16 -10.24
CA LEU A 209 -2.97 -7.77 -10.70
C LEU A 209 -1.77 -6.91 -10.33
N TYR A 210 -1.89 -5.59 -10.39
CA TYR A 210 -0.85 -4.69 -9.92
C TYR A 210 -0.63 -4.79 -8.40
N GLN A 211 -1.71 -4.82 -7.62
CA GLN A 211 -1.64 -4.89 -6.16
C GLN A 211 -1.16 -6.25 -5.61
N ILE A 212 -1.50 -7.35 -6.29
CA ILE A 212 -1.16 -8.71 -5.84
C ILE A 212 0.33 -9.05 -6.06
N CYS A 213 1.04 -8.29 -6.91
CA CYS A 213 2.46 -8.49 -7.13
C CYS A 213 3.24 -8.28 -5.82
N PRO A 214 4.00 -9.28 -5.32
CA PRO A 214 4.73 -9.20 -4.05
C PRO A 214 6.05 -8.42 -4.16
N PHE A 215 6.16 -7.52 -5.13
CA PHE A 215 7.38 -6.79 -5.43
C PHE A 215 7.25 -5.33 -5.01
N ARG A 216 8.38 -4.71 -4.69
CA ARG A 216 8.44 -3.27 -4.47
C ARG A 216 8.14 -2.55 -5.79
N GLN A 217 7.15 -1.68 -5.77
CA GLN A 217 6.80 -0.75 -6.85
C GLN A 217 7.01 0.69 -6.35
N ASP A 218 6.70 1.69 -7.17
CA ASP A 218 6.83 3.11 -6.80
C ASP A 218 6.00 3.44 -5.54
N TYR A 219 4.82 2.82 -5.43
CA TYR A 219 4.07 2.69 -4.18
C TYR A 219 4.07 1.23 -3.72
N PRO A 220 4.22 0.93 -2.41
CA PRO A 220 4.17 -0.44 -1.92
C PRO A 220 2.80 -1.05 -2.22
N SER A 221 2.81 -2.16 -2.97
CA SER A 221 1.59 -2.92 -3.26
C SER A 221 1.03 -3.53 -1.98
N ASP A 222 -0.28 -3.80 -1.96
CA ASP A 222 -0.91 -4.36 -0.77
C ASP A 222 -0.38 -5.77 -0.43
N MET A 223 -0.02 -6.58 -1.44
CA MET A 223 0.61 -7.89 -1.19
C MET A 223 2.02 -7.75 -0.61
N PHE A 224 2.80 -6.80 -1.11
CA PHE A 224 4.12 -6.52 -0.56
C PHE A 224 4.02 -6.05 0.89
N ALA A 225 3.10 -5.13 1.19
CA ALA A 225 2.83 -4.67 2.55
C ALA A 225 2.41 -5.85 3.44
N PHE A 226 1.50 -6.70 2.97
CA PHE A 226 0.99 -7.86 3.72
C PHE A 226 2.10 -8.84 4.10
N ILE A 227 2.97 -9.19 3.15
CA ILE A 227 4.11 -10.09 3.39
C ILE A 227 5.08 -9.44 4.39
N SER A 228 5.35 -8.15 4.22
CA SER A 228 6.33 -7.42 5.03
C SER A 228 5.89 -7.22 6.48
N THR A 229 4.59 -7.08 6.74
CA THR A 229 4.02 -6.88 8.08
C THR A 229 3.73 -8.18 8.84
N ARG A 230 4.17 -9.35 8.32
CA ARG A 230 3.99 -10.64 9.03
C ARG A 230 4.88 -10.75 10.28
N GLU A 231 6.05 -10.16 10.23
CA GLU A 231 6.96 -10.12 11.39
C GLU A 231 6.54 -9.00 12.35
N LYS A 232 6.53 -9.29 13.66
CA LYS A 232 6.06 -8.36 14.68
C LYS A 232 6.79 -7.02 14.62
N GLU A 233 8.12 -7.04 14.53
CA GLU A 233 8.94 -5.82 14.49
C GLU A 233 8.66 -4.97 13.25
N ASN A 234 8.47 -5.59 12.07
CA ASN A 234 8.12 -4.87 10.84
C ASN A 234 6.71 -4.29 10.91
N ARG A 235 5.78 -5.00 11.55
CA ARG A 235 4.42 -4.51 11.80
C ARG A 235 4.40 -3.30 12.72
N GLU A 236 5.15 -3.35 13.82
CA GLU A 236 5.28 -2.22 14.73
C GLU A 236 5.84 -1.00 13.99
N ALA A 237 6.85 -1.22 13.14
CA ALA A 237 7.45 -0.15 12.34
C ALA A 237 6.50 0.43 11.29
N PHE A 238 5.72 -0.42 10.63
CA PHE A 238 4.63 0.00 9.74
C PHE A 238 3.63 0.89 10.49
N ASN A 239 3.19 0.47 11.68
CA ASN A 239 2.21 1.21 12.46
C ASN A 239 2.70 2.56 12.95
N ILE A 240 3.92 2.64 13.48
CA ILE A 240 4.55 3.90 13.89
C ILE A 240 4.65 4.86 12.70
N TYR A 241 5.10 4.36 11.54
CA TYR A 241 5.23 5.19 10.34
C TYR A 241 3.90 5.77 9.88
N TYR A 242 2.87 4.93 9.71
CA TYR A 242 1.56 5.39 9.27
C TYR A 242 0.87 6.25 10.33
N TYR A 243 1.08 5.98 11.62
CA TYR A 243 0.59 6.84 12.71
C TYR A 243 1.17 8.26 12.62
N ASN A 244 2.50 8.37 12.48
CA ASN A 244 3.20 9.65 12.37
C ASN A 244 2.83 10.38 11.07
N ARG A 245 2.75 9.66 9.95
CA ARG A 245 2.37 10.23 8.64
C ARG A 245 0.91 10.68 8.58
N GLY A 246 0.02 10.08 9.37
CA GLY A 246 -1.35 10.57 9.56
C GLY A 246 -1.46 11.85 10.40
N ARG A 247 -0.34 12.29 11.00
CA ARG A 247 -0.22 13.43 11.90
C ARG A 247 0.88 14.41 11.47
N GLU A 248 1.41 14.26 10.26
CA GLU A 248 2.53 15.05 9.76
C GLU A 248 2.26 16.57 9.78
N PHE A 249 1.01 16.96 9.58
CA PHE A 249 0.55 18.35 9.61
C PHE A 249 -0.22 18.73 10.89
N SER A 250 -0.15 17.89 11.93
CA SER A 250 -0.73 18.17 13.24
C SER A 250 0.38 18.45 14.26
N ASP A 251 0.17 19.42 15.14
CA ASP A 251 1.11 19.80 16.21
C ASP A 251 1.17 18.77 17.37
N VAL A 252 1.01 17.48 17.06
CA VAL A 252 0.97 16.38 18.03
C VAL A 252 2.33 15.69 18.08
N GLU A 253 2.76 15.27 19.28
CA GLU A 253 4.00 14.49 19.44
C GLU A 253 3.97 13.21 18.59
N MET A 254 5.05 12.99 17.83
CA MET A 254 5.23 11.80 17.01
C MET A 254 5.72 10.62 17.86
N LEU A 255 5.28 9.42 17.53
CA LEU A 255 5.79 8.21 18.17
C LEU A 255 7.25 8.00 17.79
N VAL A 256 8.14 7.92 18.79
CA VAL A 256 9.56 7.65 18.59
C VAL A 256 9.78 6.14 18.49
N PRO A 257 10.37 5.65 17.39
CA PRO A 257 10.63 4.22 17.24
C PRO A 257 11.65 3.71 18.26
N ASN A 258 11.26 2.69 19.04
CA ASN A 258 12.15 1.98 19.96
C ASN A 258 12.50 0.60 19.39
N PHE A 259 13.31 0.56 18.34
CA PHE A 259 13.73 -0.70 17.71
C PHE A 259 15.03 -1.24 18.33
N SER A 260 15.09 -2.55 18.49
CA SER A 260 16.27 -3.24 19.01
C SER A 260 17.46 -3.22 18.03
N SER A 261 17.18 -3.21 16.71
CA SER A 261 18.18 -3.23 15.63
C SER A 261 17.98 -2.09 14.61
N PHE A 262 19.10 -1.52 14.13
CA PHE A 262 19.10 -0.45 13.11
C PHE A 262 18.70 -0.98 11.72
N ASP A 263 18.92 -2.27 11.48
CA ASP A 263 18.52 -2.98 10.26
C ASP A 263 16.99 -3.05 10.15
N SER A 264 16.28 -3.09 11.28
CA SER A 264 14.82 -3.04 11.36
C SER A 264 14.27 -1.64 11.04
N TYR A 265 14.95 -0.57 11.50
CA TYR A 265 14.63 0.81 11.14
C TYR A 265 14.88 1.10 9.64
N TRP A 266 16.00 0.59 9.10
CA TRP A 266 16.31 0.69 7.67
C TRP A 266 15.41 -0.20 6.80
N LYS A 267 15.01 -1.39 7.25
CA LYS A 267 13.96 -2.19 6.60
C LYS A 267 12.63 -1.45 6.60
N ALA A 268 12.22 -0.86 7.72
CA ALA A 268 11.01 -0.04 7.79
C ALA A 268 11.04 1.17 6.84
N LYS A 269 12.18 1.87 6.74
CA LYS A 269 12.40 2.94 5.75
C LYS A 269 12.42 2.41 4.30
N THR A 270 13.10 1.30 4.03
CA THR A 270 13.26 0.73 2.66
C THR A 270 12.04 -0.03 2.17
N LEU A 271 11.15 -0.43 3.07
CA LEU A 271 9.80 -0.91 2.74
C LEU A 271 8.91 0.22 2.18
N ILE A 272 9.27 1.50 2.37
CA ILE A 272 8.35 2.64 2.16
C ILE A 272 9.04 3.94 1.68
N TYR A 273 10.15 3.90 0.93
CA TYR A 273 10.67 5.11 0.27
C TYR A 273 10.27 5.19 -1.20
N VAL A 274 9.39 6.16 -1.49
CA VAL A 274 9.75 7.36 -2.27
C VAL A 274 9.60 8.55 -1.32
#